data_AF-A0A9E2L7A8-F1
#
_entry.id   AF-A0A9E2L7A8-F1
#
_cell.length_a   1.000
_cell.length_b   1.000
_cell.length_c   1.000
_cell.angle_alpha   90.00
_cell.angle_beta   90.00
_cell.angle_gamma   90.00
#
_symmetry.space_group_name_H-M   'P 1'
#
loop_
_entity.id
_entity.type
_entity.pdbx_description
1 polymer ?
#
loop_
_entity_poly.entity_id
_entity_poly.type
_entity_poly.pdbx_seq_one_letter_code
_entity_poly.pdbx_strand_id
1 'polypeptide(L)'
;MKDKENLSDGGNTENGRKAVERQTELGMIKVDMEYPYPCVTPQGIWEEKDGKLLIITASHVFRIRNGETEISPVLYQSCMHPEKIHIDPVQIRIDREEICFQVRNQQWTIRETEASSVELLPWEAKIKKKSCIPCTNCGRCSW
;
A
#
# COMPACT_ATOMS: atom_id res chain seq x y z
N MET A 1 -24.46 -36.64 31.30
CA MET A 1 -25.53 -36.22 30.37
C MET A 1 -25.97 -34.81 30.75
N LYS A 2 -25.79 -33.86 29.82
CA LYS A 2 -26.39 -32.51 29.71
C LYS A 2 -26.01 -31.51 30.82
N ASP A 3 -25.20 -30.48 30.60
CA ASP A 3 -25.18 -29.36 29.62
C ASP A 3 -26.27 -28.29 29.82
N LYS A 4 -25.77 -27.04 29.82
CA LYS A 4 -26.42 -25.72 29.71
C LYS A 4 -26.98 -25.16 31.02
N GLU A 5 -26.77 -23.89 31.38
CA GLU A 5 -26.66 -22.68 30.56
C GLU A 5 -25.63 -21.70 31.15
N ASN A 6 -24.71 -21.20 30.31
CA ASN A 6 -24.03 -19.92 30.55
C ASN A 6 -24.48 -18.97 29.46
N LEU A 7 -25.38 -18.05 29.82
CA LEU A 7 -25.51 -16.77 29.13
C LEU A 7 -24.24 -15.97 29.44
N SER A 8 -23.51 -15.57 28.41
CA SER A 8 -22.74 -14.34 28.47
C SER A 8 -23.00 -13.56 27.20
N ASP A 9 -23.47 -12.35 27.48
CA ASP A 9 -24.10 -11.37 26.62
C ASP A 9 -23.07 -10.61 25.79
N GLY A 10 -23.56 -9.94 24.76
CA GLY A 10 -22.85 -9.30 23.66
C GLY A 10 -21.57 -8.57 24.03
N GLY A 11 -20.45 -9.15 23.63
CA GLY A 11 -19.17 -8.47 23.49
C GLY A 11 -19.17 -7.60 22.23
N ASN A 12 -19.40 -6.31 22.44
CA ASN A 12 -19.23 -5.20 21.51
C ASN A 12 -17.93 -5.39 20.68
N THR A 13 -18.04 -5.73 19.39
CA THR A 13 -16.87 -5.93 18.53
C THR A 13 -16.52 -4.59 17.87
N GLU A 14 -15.62 -3.85 18.51
CA GLU A 14 -14.89 -2.76 17.86
C GLU A 14 -14.13 -3.36 16.66
N ASN A 15 -14.67 -3.16 15.45
CA ASN A 15 -14.01 -3.52 14.20
C ASN A 15 -12.86 -2.55 13.91
N GLY A 16 -11.78 -2.60 14.70
CA GLY A 16 -10.48 -2.13 14.27
C GLY A 16 -10.06 -2.94 13.05
N ARG A 17 -9.88 -2.28 11.90
CA ARG A 17 -9.41 -2.94 10.67
C ARG A 17 -7.94 -3.32 10.87
N LYS A 18 -7.70 -4.52 11.42
CA LYS A 18 -6.36 -5.04 11.67
C LYS A 18 -5.60 -5.20 10.34
N ALA A 19 -4.30 -4.93 10.38
CA ALA A 19 -3.40 -5.24 9.27
C ALA A 19 -3.52 -6.71 8.85
N VAL A 20 -3.42 -6.97 7.56
CA VAL A 20 -3.49 -8.32 6.97
C VAL A 20 -2.16 -8.64 6.32
N GLU A 21 -1.66 -9.86 6.51
CA GLU A 21 -0.43 -10.35 5.89
C GLU A 21 -0.74 -11.49 4.92
N ARG A 22 -0.02 -11.55 3.80
CA ARG A 22 -0.15 -12.63 2.81
C ARG A 22 1.22 -13.09 2.36
N GLN A 23 1.47 -14.38 2.49
CA GLN A 23 2.62 -15.03 1.88
C GLN A 23 2.40 -15.12 0.36
N THR A 24 3.41 -14.66 -0.39
CA THR A 24 3.48 -14.70 -1.86
C THR A 24 4.88 -15.12 -2.30
N GLU A 25 5.06 -15.19 -3.62
CA GLU A 25 6.26 -15.48 -4.39
C GLU A 25 7.28 -14.34 -4.23
N LEU A 26 6.80 -13.12 -3.96
CA LEU A 26 7.61 -11.96 -3.57
C LEU A 26 8.02 -11.99 -2.10
N GLY A 27 7.48 -12.92 -1.30
CA GLY A 27 7.61 -12.96 0.15
C GLY A 27 6.34 -12.52 0.89
N MET A 28 6.48 -12.17 2.16
CA MET A 28 5.37 -11.78 3.02
C MET A 28 4.99 -10.32 2.76
N ILE A 29 3.82 -10.10 2.14
CA ILE A 29 3.30 -8.75 1.90
C ILE A 29 2.31 -8.41 2.99
N LYS A 30 2.58 -7.32 3.71
CA LYS A 30 1.63 -6.72 4.65
C LYS A 30 0.78 -5.66 3.96
N VAL A 31 -0.46 -5.61 4.38
CA VAL A 31 -1.47 -4.63 3.99
C VAL A 31 -1.99 -4.01 5.27
N ASP A 32 -1.38 -2.89 5.66
CA ASP A 32 -1.93 -2.07 6.72
C ASP A 32 -3.17 -1.32 6.22
N MET A 33 -4.10 -1.06 7.13
CA MET A 33 -5.34 -0.31 6.85
C MET A 33 -5.32 1.07 7.51
N GLU A 34 -4.31 1.34 8.35
CA GLU A 34 -4.15 2.57 9.11
C GLU A 34 -2.93 3.33 8.59
N TYR A 35 -3.17 4.42 7.88
CA TYR A 35 -2.13 5.33 7.40
C TYR A 35 -2.44 6.75 7.87
N PRO A 36 -1.41 7.60 8.05
CA PRO A 36 -1.61 9.00 8.45
C PRO A 36 -2.36 9.83 7.40
N TYR A 37 -2.47 9.35 6.16
CA TYR A 37 -3.20 10.00 5.07
C TYR A 37 -4.07 8.99 4.33
N PRO A 38 -5.20 9.43 3.74
CA PRO A 38 -6.09 8.54 3.00
C PRO A 38 -5.39 7.98 1.76
N CYS A 39 -5.63 6.70 1.45
CA CYS A 39 -5.24 6.13 0.17
C CYS A 39 -6.30 6.39 -0.89
N VAL A 40 -5.87 6.68 -2.12
CA VAL A 40 -6.77 6.94 -3.26
C VAL A 40 -7.59 5.71 -3.63
N THR A 41 -6.98 4.53 -3.52
CA THR A 41 -7.64 3.25 -3.73
C THR A 41 -7.69 2.47 -2.42
N PRO A 42 -8.78 1.76 -2.11
CA PRO A 42 -8.86 0.88 -0.96
C PRO A 42 -7.71 -0.14 -0.96
N GLN A 43 -7.10 -0.36 0.20
CA GLN A 43 -6.09 -1.38 0.39
C GLN A 43 -6.76 -2.72 0.67
N GLY A 44 -6.09 -3.79 0.29
CA GLY A 44 -6.63 -5.12 0.48
C GLY A 44 -5.94 -6.16 -0.37
N ILE A 45 -6.47 -7.38 -0.24
CA ILE A 45 -6.06 -8.57 -0.97
C ILE A 45 -7.33 -9.16 -1.56
N TRP A 46 -7.31 -9.41 -2.88
CA TRP A 46 -8.42 -9.99 -3.61
C TRP A 46 -7.91 -11.15 -4.46
N GLU A 47 -8.54 -12.31 -4.32
CA GLU A 47 -8.35 -13.44 -5.23
C GLU A 47 -9.35 -13.29 -6.39
N GLU A 48 -8.83 -13.29 -7.61
CA GLU A 48 -9.65 -13.28 -8.82
C GLU A 48 -10.00 -14.71 -9.26
N LYS A 49 -11.01 -14.85 -10.13
CA LYS A 49 -11.62 -16.14 -10.50
C LYS A 49 -10.65 -17.15 -11.15
N ASP A 50 -9.50 -16.67 -11.66
CA ASP A 50 -8.50 -17.50 -12.33
C ASP A 50 -7.30 -17.87 -11.43
N GLY A 51 -7.40 -17.59 -10.12
CA GLY A 51 -6.29 -17.76 -9.18
C GLY A 51 -5.27 -16.64 -9.23
N LYS A 52 -5.55 -15.56 -9.96
CA LYS A 52 -4.76 -14.33 -9.93
C LYS A 52 -4.96 -13.62 -8.60
N LEU A 53 -3.90 -13.02 -8.09
CA LEU A 53 -3.93 -12.31 -6.82
C LEU A 53 -3.71 -10.82 -7.08
N LEU A 54 -4.66 -10.00 -6.63
CA LEU A 54 -4.52 -8.54 -6.58
C LEU A 54 -4.25 -8.12 -5.14
N ILE A 55 -3.15 -7.43 -4.91
CA ILE A 55 -2.80 -6.84 -3.63
C ILE A 55 -2.64 -5.33 -3.84
N ILE A 56 -3.32 -4.53 -3.02
CA ILE A 56 -3.13 -3.08 -3.00
C ILE A 56 -2.60 -2.72 -1.62
N THR A 57 -1.36 -2.21 -1.57
CA THR A 57 -0.67 -1.93 -0.31
C THR A 57 0.10 -0.60 -0.36
N ALA A 58 0.18 0.07 0.80
CA ALA A 58 1.07 1.20 1.01
C ALA A 58 2.12 0.92 2.09
N SER A 59 2.34 -0.33 2.48
CA SER A 59 3.27 -0.70 3.56
C SER A 59 4.71 -0.93 3.09
N HIS A 60 4.94 -1.16 1.79
CA HIS A 60 6.24 -1.63 1.28
C HIS A 60 6.77 -0.83 0.09
N VAL A 61 8.08 -0.76 0.01
CA VAL A 61 8.86 -0.48 -1.20
C VAL A 61 9.33 -1.79 -1.79
N PHE A 62 9.20 -1.94 -3.11
CA PHE A 62 9.65 -3.10 -3.86
C PHE A 62 10.86 -2.70 -4.70
N ARG A 63 12.00 -3.35 -4.49
CA ARG A 63 13.18 -3.20 -5.34
C ARG A 63 13.30 -4.39 -6.26
N ILE A 64 13.22 -4.14 -7.57
CA ILE A 64 13.33 -5.17 -8.60
C ILE A 64 14.64 -5.01 -9.38
N ARG A 65 15.01 -6.02 -10.17
CA ARG A 65 16.22 -6.03 -11.02
C ARG A 65 17.49 -5.71 -10.21
N ASN A 66 17.70 -6.44 -9.11
CA ASN A 66 18.84 -6.27 -8.22
C ASN A 66 19.00 -4.83 -7.67
N GLY A 67 17.88 -4.13 -7.44
CA GLY A 67 17.89 -2.79 -6.88
C GLY A 67 17.98 -1.64 -7.89
N GLU A 68 18.00 -1.92 -9.20
CA GLU A 68 18.01 -0.87 -10.23
C GLU A 68 16.71 -0.07 -10.27
N THR A 69 15.58 -0.68 -9.89
CA THR A 69 14.27 -0.04 -9.93
C THR A 69 13.58 -0.15 -8.59
N GLU A 70 13.21 0.99 -8.01
CA GLU A 70 12.49 1.10 -6.76
C GLU A 70 11.04 1.53 -7.02
N ILE A 71 10.09 0.70 -6.58
CA ILE A 71 8.65 0.91 -6.74
C ILE A 71 8.08 1.15 -5.35
N SER A 72 7.54 2.34 -5.11
CA SER A 72 7.04 2.73 -3.79
C SER A 72 5.67 3.40 -3.88
N PRO A 73 4.87 3.36 -2.81
CA PRO A 73 3.69 4.20 -2.67
C PRO A 73 4.08 5.68 -2.79
N VAL A 74 3.21 6.48 -3.39
CA VAL A 74 3.46 7.91 -3.59
C VAL A 74 2.62 8.70 -2.60
N LEU A 75 3.28 9.45 -1.71
CA LEU A 75 2.63 10.47 -0.91
C LEU A 75 2.54 11.75 -1.73
N TYR A 76 1.32 12.13 -2.10
CA TYR A 76 1.03 13.35 -2.84
C TYR A 76 0.44 14.41 -1.94
N GLN A 77 0.92 15.65 -2.09
CA GLN A 77 0.33 16.85 -1.51
C GLN A 77 0.13 17.88 -2.63
N SER A 78 -1.08 18.43 -2.74
CA SER A 78 -1.36 19.47 -3.73
C SER A 78 -0.62 20.78 -3.39
N CYS A 79 0.03 21.37 -4.38
CA CYS A 79 0.70 22.67 -4.22
C CYS A 79 -0.29 23.83 -4.08
N MET A 80 -1.45 23.76 -4.75
CA MET A 80 -2.50 24.78 -4.68
C MET A 80 -3.37 24.64 -3.42
N HIS A 81 -3.44 23.42 -2.89
CA HIS A 81 -4.30 23.02 -1.77
C HIS A 81 -3.52 22.12 -0.81
N PRO A 82 -2.62 22.67 0.04
CA PRO A 82 -1.74 21.87 0.91
C PRO A 82 -2.48 20.92 1.86
N GLU A 83 -3.75 21.20 2.17
CA GLU A 83 -4.64 20.33 2.94
C GLU A 83 -5.02 19.02 2.22
N LYS A 84 -4.91 19.00 0.89
CA LYS A 84 -5.21 17.83 0.06
C LYS A 84 -3.98 16.95 -0.04
N ILE A 85 -3.93 15.96 0.85
CA ILE A 85 -2.86 14.96 0.94
C ILE A 85 -3.46 13.57 0.79
N HIS A 86 -2.85 12.73 -0.04
CA HIS A 86 -3.26 11.33 -0.20
C HIS A 86 -2.07 10.44 -0.55
N ILE A 87 -2.28 9.14 -0.41
CA ILE A 87 -1.31 8.11 -0.79
C ILE A 87 -1.85 7.38 -2.01
N ASP A 88 -1.03 7.27 -3.06
CA ASP A 88 -1.23 6.32 -4.14
C ASP A 88 -0.52 5.01 -3.76
N PRO A 89 -1.25 3.95 -3.37
CA PRO A 89 -0.65 2.68 -3.01
C PRO A 89 -0.12 1.94 -4.25
N VAL A 90 0.74 0.94 -4.01
CA VAL A 90 1.20 0.00 -5.02
C VAL A 90 0.12 -1.06 -5.23
N GLN A 91 -0.28 -1.24 -6.49
CA GLN A 91 -1.12 -2.36 -6.91
C GLN A 91 -0.20 -3.45 -7.48
N ILE A 92 -0.37 -4.67 -7.00
CA ILE A 92 0.44 -5.83 -7.37
C ILE A 92 -0.54 -6.87 -7.90
N ARG A 93 -0.41 -7.22 -9.18
CA ARG A 93 -1.14 -8.32 -9.79
C ARG A 93 -0.17 -9.48 -9.99
N ILE A 94 -0.43 -10.59 -9.35
CA ILE A 94 0.36 -11.81 -9.45
C ILE A 94 -0.47 -12.81 -10.27
N ASP A 95 0.11 -13.24 -11.38
CA ASP A 95 -0.37 -14.33 -12.22
C ASP A 95 0.68 -15.47 -12.21
N ARG A 96 0.39 -16.59 -12.88
CA ARG A 96 1.30 -17.75 -12.95
C ARG A 96 2.59 -17.49 -13.71
N GLU A 97 2.59 -16.52 -14.63
CA GLU A 97 3.73 -16.23 -15.50
C GLU A 97 4.43 -14.93 -15.13
N GLU A 98 3.67 -13.92 -14.70
CA GLU A 98 4.14 -12.55 -14.54
C GLU A 98 3.59 -11.89 -13.28
N ILE A 99 4.38 -10.96 -12.75
CA ILE A 99 4.02 -10.09 -11.64
C ILE A 99 4.07 -8.65 -12.14
N CYS A 100 2.94 -7.97 -12.03
CA CYS A 100 2.77 -6.58 -12.46
C CYS A 100 2.61 -5.66 -11.25
N PHE A 101 3.48 -4.68 -11.15
CA PHE A 101 3.41 -3.59 -10.19
C PHE A 101 2.90 -2.33 -10.88
N GLN A 102 1.96 -1.63 -10.26
CA GLN A 102 1.41 -0.39 -10.77
C GLN A 102 1.26 0.63 -9.65
N VAL A 103 1.76 1.84 -9.90
CA VAL A 103 1.57 3.01 -9.03
C VAL A 103 1.25 4.20 -9.92
N ARG A 104 0.13 4.87 -9.66
CA ARG A 104 -0.35 5.98 -10.51
C ARG A 104 -0.41 5.56 -11.98
N ASN A 105 0.40 6.21 -12.83
CA ASN A 105 0.48 5.98 -14.28
C ASN A 105 1.72 5.17 -14.69
N GLN A 106 2.46 4.61 -13.72
CA GLN A 106 3.65 3.81 -13.98
C GLN A 106 3.34 2.34 -13.71
N GLN A 107 3.87 1.48 -14.58
CA GLN A 107 3.72 0.04 -14.52
C GLN A 107 5.06 -0.63 -14.77
N TRP A 108 5.34 -1.69 -14.00
CA TRP A 108 6.50 -2.56 -14.18
C TRP A 108 6.05 -4.00 -14.14
N THR A 109 6.64 -4.82 -15.00
CA THR A 109 6.36 -6.24 -15.06
C THR A 109 7.67 -7.00 -14.94
N ILE A 110 7.65 -8.05 -14.13
CA ILE A 110 8.72 -9.06 -14.02
C ILE A 110 8.11 -10.44 -14.24
N ARG A 111 8.92 -11.43 -14.62
CA ARG A 111 8.48 -12.82 -14.64
C ARG A 111 8.35 -13.34 -13.21
N GLU A 112 7.47 -14.30 -12.98
CA GLU A 112 7.34 -14.97 -11.69
C GLU A 112 8.68 -15.56 -11.22
N THR A 113 9.48 -16.11 -12.15
CA THR A 113 10.82 -16.65 -11.83
C THR A 113 11.79 -15.63 -11.24
N GLU A 114 11.53 -14.33 -11.46
CA GLU A 114 12.34 -13.22 -10.92
C GLU A 114 11.84 -12.74 -9.55
N ALA A 115 10.71 -13.25 -9.04
CA ALA A 115 10.09 -12.81 -7.79
C ALA A 115 11.03 -12.91 -6.58
N SER A 116 11.85 -13.97 -6.53
CA SER A 116 12.83 -14.19 -5.46
C SER A 116 13.95 -13.13 -5.41
N SER A 117 14.16 -12.37 -6.48
CA SER A 117 15.13 -11.27 -6.54
C SER A 117 14.56 -9.93 -6.05
N VAL A 118 13.27 -9.89 -5.73
CA VAL A 118 12.61 -8.66 -5.28
C VAL A 118 12.85 -8.44 -3.80
N GLU A 119 13.39 -7.28 -3.43
CA GLU A 119 13.51 -6.90 -2.02
C GLU A 119 12.28 -6.12 -1.57
N LEU A 120 11.73 -6.51 -0.42
CA LEU A 120 10.63 -5.80 0.25
C LEU A 120 11.20 -5.01 1.42
N LEU A 121 11.02 -3.70 1.37
CA LEU A 121 11.48 -2.78 2.42
C LEU A 121 10.27 -2.04 3.00
N PRO A 122 10.26 -1.71 4.31
CA PRO A 122 9.17 -0.94 4.89
C PRO A 122 9.09 0.46 4.27
N TRP A 123 7.87 0.92 3.97
CA TRP A 123 7.60 2.28 3.53
C TRP A 123 6.84 3.05 4.61
N GLU A 124 7.17 4.34 4.76
CA GLU A 124 6.47 5.24 5.67
C GLU A 124 6.12 6.55 4.95
N ALA A 125 4.89 7.01 5.14
CA ALA A 125 4.41 8.26 4.58
C ALA A 125 5.09 9.47 5.26
N LYS A 126 6.19 9.94 4.67
CA LYS A 126 6.94 11.11 5.15
C LYS A 126 6.81 12.28 4.20
N ILE A 127 6.18 13.36 4.65
CA ILE A 127 6.25 14.65 3.96
C ILE A 127 7.65 15.20 4.17
N LYS A 128 8.51 15.07 3.15
CA LYS A 128 9.78 15.79 3.13
C LYS A 128 9.45 17.26 2.91
N LYS A 129 9.48 18.06 3.98
CA LYS A 129 9.48 19.53 3.86
C LYS A 129 10.69 19.92 3.01
N LYS A 130 10.52 20.11 1.70
CA LYS A 130 11.47 20.95 0.96
C LYS A 130 11.20 22.37 1.44
N SER A 131 12.27 23.13 1.69
CA SER A 131 12.18 24.54 2.06
C SER A 131 11.22 25.23 1.08
N CYS A 132 10.04 25.59 1.56
CA CYS A 132 9.11 26.39 0.80
C CYS A 132 9.83 27.68 0.40
N ILE A 133 9.87 27.97 -0.90
CA ILE A 133 10.22 29.31 -1.35
C ILE A 133 8.91 30.09 -1.26
N PRO A 134 8.79 31.07 -0.36
CA PRO A 134 7.57 31.87 -0.29
C PRO A 134 7.34 32.53 -1.65
N CYS A 135 6.15 32.32 -2.23
CA CYS A 135 5.79 33.02 -3.45
C CYS A 135 5.68 34.51 -3.11
N THR A 136 6.56 35.31 -3.72
CA THR A 136 6.67 36.76 -3.49
C THR A 136 5.41 37.53 -3.87
N ASN A 137 4.49 36.94 -4.64
CA ASN A 137 3.31 37.65 -5.15
C ASN A 137 2.00 37.34 -4.40
N CYS A 138 1.92 36.24 -3.65
CA CYS A 138 0.68 35.84 -2.96
C CYS A 138 0.85 35.49 -1.48
N GLY A 139 2.08 35.53 -0.94
CA GLY A 139 2.37 35.19 0.46
C GLY A 139 2.11 33.72 0.83
N ARG A 140 1.76 32.88 -0.15
CA ARG A 140 1.63 31.43 0.02
C ARG A 140 2.91 30.74 -0.43
N CYS A 141 3.20 29.59 0.18
CA CYS A 141 4.29 28.73 -0.24
C CYS A 141 4.07 28.23 -1.67
N SER A 142 5.01 28.49 -2.57
CA SER A 142 5.10 27.78 -3.85
C SER A 142 6.20 26.71 -3.78
N TRP A 143 5.95 25.56 -4.39
CA TRP A 143 6.89 24.45 -4.56
C TRP A 143 7.49 24.47 -5.97
#